data_AF-A0A930HKQ2-F1
#
_entry.id   AF-A0A930HKQ2-F1
#
_cell.length_a   1.000
_cell.length_b   1.000
_cell.length_c   1.000
_cell.angle_alpha   90.00
_cell.angle_beta   90.00
_cell.angle_gamma   90.00
#
_symmetry.space_group_name_H-M   'P 1'
#
loop_
_entity.id
_entity.type
_entity.pdbx_description
1 polymer ?
#
loop_
_entity_poly.entity_id
_entity_poly.type
_entity_poly.pdbx_seq_one_letter_code
_entity_poly.pdbx_strand_id
1 'polypeptide(L)' 'MTEEDKVSVRCVGEVNFNVDDERKRWIYDHNDVLSRLYSSYDIMTYFTLEIAKIDYYDLSPTPPVLQHFNLVDETKG' A
#
# COMPACT_ATOMS: atom_id res chain seq x y z
N MET A 1 -3.60 23.49 -1.64
CA MET A 1 -3.81 22.12 -2.15
C MET A 1 -3.55 22.17 -3.64
N THR A 2 -2.35 21.77 -4.04
CA THR A 2 -2.03 21.54 -5.46
C THR A 2 -2.75 20.28 -5.92
N GLU A 3 -3.03 20.18 -7.23
CA GLU A 3 -3.89 19.17 -7.88
C GLU A 3 -3.39 17.71 -7.81
N GLU A 4 -2.38 17.39 -6.99
CA GLU A 4 -1.69 16.08 -6.99
C GLU A 4 -2.46 14.94 -6.29
N ASP A 5 -3.60 15.23 -5.66
CA ASP A 5 -4.31 14.29 -4.77
C ASP A 5 -5.56 13.61 -5.37
N LYS A 6 -5.81 13.71 -6.69
CA LYS A 6 -7.03 13.17 -7.31
C LYS A 6 -6.91 11.70 -7.73
N VAL A 7 -6.27 10.90 -6.88
CA VAL A 7 -6.11 9.46 -7.13
C VAL A 7 -6.72 8.68 -5.98
N SER A 8 -7.54 7.70 -6.31
CA SER A 8 -7.96 6.67 -5.35
C SER A 8 -7.52 5.31 -5.88
N VAL A 9 -6.96 4.48 -5.00
CA VAL A 9 -6.53 3.13 -5.34
C VAL A 9 -7.20 2.14 -4.40
N ARG A 10 -7.77 1.08 -4.98
CA ARG A 10 -8.27 -0.06 -4.22
C ARG A 10 -7.42 -1.28 -4.55
N CYS A 11 -6.83 -1.87 -3.52
CA CYS A 11 -6.08 -3.12 -3.64
C CYS A 11 -6.88 -4.27 -3.03
N VAL A 12 -6.83 -5.43 -3.67
CA VAL A 12 -7.34 -6.70 -3.14
C VAL A 12 -6.20 -7.71 -3.19
N GLY A 13 -6.00 -8.45 -2.10
CA GLY A 13 -4.89 -9.37 -1.96
C GLY A 13 -4.96 -10.19 -0.68
N GLU A 14 -3.91 -10.97 -0.43
CA GLU A 14 -3.76 -11.78 0.77
C GLU A 14 -2.77 -11.14 1.74
N VAL A 15 -3.11 -11.15 3.03
CA VAL A 15 -2.27 -10.59 4.09
C VAL A 15 -1.39 -11.70 4.68
N ASN A 16 -0.10 -11.44 4.79
CA ASN A 16 0.86 -12.34 5.43
C ASN A 16 1.61 -11.61 6.56
N PHE A 17 1.63 -12.21 7.76
CA PHE A 17 2.31 -11.65 8.93
C PHE A 17 3.75 -12.14 9.10
N ASN A 18 4.21 -13.02 8.22
CA ASN A 18 5.59 -13.52 8.20
C ASN A 18 6.51 -12.53 7.49
N VAL A 19 6.76 -11.39 8.14
CA VAL A 19 7.76 -10.42 7.73
C VAL A 19 9.07 -10.73 8.45
N ASP A 20 10.18 -10.80 7.73
CA ASP A 20 11.50 -11.01 8.33
C ASP A 20 11.94 -9.81 9.17
N ASP A 21 12.82 -10.09 10.12
CA ASP A 21 13.24 -9.11 11.13
C ASP A 21 14.02 -7.92 10.55
N GLU A 22 14.83 -8.17 9.51
CA GLU A 22 15.61 -7.13 8.82
C GLU A 22 14.68 -6.10 8.18
N ARG A 23 13.63 -6.57 7.48
CA ARG A 23 12.60 -5.69 6.91
C ARG A 23 11.84 -4.91 7.97
N LYS A 24 11.45 -5.55 9.09
CA LYS A 24 10.74 -4.86 10.19
C LYS A 24 11.57 -3.69 10.74
N ARG A 25 12.85 -3.94 10.98
CA ARG A 25 13.79 -2.95 11.49
C ARG A 25 14.02 -1.82 10.49
N TRP A 26 14.21 -2.17 9.21
CA TRP A 26 14.36 -1.20 8.14
C TRP A 26 13.15 -0.26 8.04
N ILE A 27 11.91 -0.79 8.08
CA ILE A 27 10.68 0.01 8.04
C ILE A 27 10.61 1.00 9.21
N TYR A 28 10.97 0.55 10.41
CA TYR A 28 10.97 1.39 11.60
C TYR A 28 12.02 2.50 11.52
N ASP A 29 13.26 2.14 11.14
CA ASP A 29 14.39 3.07 11.11
C ASP A 29 14.27 4.11 9.98
N HIS A 30 13.54 3.81 8.90
CA HIS A 30 13.35 4.69 7.75
C HIS A 30 12.02 5.45 7.76
N ASN A 31 11.30 5.44 8.88
CA ASN A 31 10.06 6.19 9.02
C ASN A 31 10.11 7.07 10.28
N ASP A 32 10.33 8.38 10.06
CA ASP A 32 10.46 9.40 11.11
C ASP A 32 9.24 9.52 12.03
N VAL A 33 8.08 8.97 11.63
CA VAL A 33 6.86 8.97 12.42
C VAL A 33 6.83 7.79 13.38
N LEU A 34 7.29 6.60 12.96
CA LEU A 34 7.15 5.37 13.75
C LEU A 34 7.91 5.45 15.07
N SER A 35 9.13 5.98 15.06
CA SER A 35 9.95 6.15 16.25
C SER A 35 9.39 7.15 17.28
N ARG A 36 8.42 7.99 16.88
CA ARG A 36 7.70 8.90 17.78
C ARG A 36 6.49 8.25 18.45
N LEU A 37 5.93 7.22 17.82
CA LEU A 37 4.70 6.54 18.26
C LEU A 37 4.98 5.25 19.02
N TYR A 38 6.07 4.57 18.66
CA TYR A 38 6.46 3.28 19.21
C TYR A 38 7.88 3.38 19.75
N SER A 39 8.14 2.77 20.92
CA SER A 39 9.46 2.81 21.56
C SER A 39 10.50 1.93 20.87
N SER A 40 10.05 0.93 20.12
CA SER A 40 10.91 0.00 19.40
C SER A 40 10.13 -0.65 18.25
N TYR A 41 10.85 -1.28 17.32
CA TYR A 41 10.23 -1.96 16.18
C TYR A 41 9.50 -3.25 16.61
N ASP A 42 9.98 -3.96 17.62
CA ASP A 42 9.47 -5.28 18.03
C ASP A 42 8.12 -5.25 18.76
N ILE A 43 7.61 -4.07 19.15
CA ILE A 43 6.27 -3.92 19.74
C ILE A 43 5.16 -3.74 18.69
N MET A 44 5.51 -3.60 17.42
CA MET A 44 4.57 -3.44 16.32
C MET A 44 4.27 -4.78 15.65
N THR A 45 3.06 -4.90 15.08
CA THR A 45 2.74 -5.99 14.15
C THR A 45 2.96 -5.52 12.73
N TYR A 46 3.72 -6.31 11.96
CA TYR A 46 4.02 -6.05 10.56
C TYR A 46 3.31 -7.08 9.70
N PHE A 47 2.89 -6.66 8.51
CA PHE A 47 2.33 -7.56 7.52
C PHE A 47 2.72 -7.10 6.11
N THR A 48 2.72 -8.03 5.18
CA THR A 48 2.73 -7.77 3.74
C THR A 48 1.33 -8.02 3.18
N LEU A 49 0.98 -7.27 2.13
CA LEU A 49 -0.21 -7.53 1.32
C LEU A 49 0.26 -7.95 -0.07
N GLU A 50 0.09 -9.23 -0.39
CA GLU A 50 0.32 -9.75 -1.74
C GLU A 50 -0.86 -9.36 -2.62
N ILE A 51 -0.68 -8.28 -3.39
CA ILE A 51 -1.76 -7.69 -4.18
C ILE A 51 -2.08 -8.59 -5.39
N ALA A 52 -3.33 -9.01 -5.48
CA ALA A 52 -3.85 -9.76 -6.62
C ALA A 52 -4.56 -8.86 -7.64
N LYS A 53 -5.23 -7.80 -7.18
CA LYS A 53 -5.99 -6.87 -8.04
C LYS A 53 -5.83 -5.42 -7.58
N ILE A 54 -5.82 -4.52 -8.54
CA ILE A 54 -5.76 -3.07 -8.33
C ILE A 54 -6.84 -2.40 -9.18
N ASP A 55 -7.68 -1.59 -8.55
CA ASP A 55 -8.50 -0.58 -9.23
C ASP A 55 -7.87 0.78 -9.01
N TYR A 56 -7.45 1.44 -10.09
CA TYR A 56 -6.92 2.79 -10.08
C TYR A 56 -7.97 3.77 -10.60
N TYR A 57 -8.35 4.74 -9.77
CA TYR A 57 -9.29 5.78 -10.12
C TYR A 57 -8.56 7.11 -10.25
N ASP A 58 -8.53 7.65 -11.47
CA ASP A 58 -8.22 9.07 -11.71
C ASP A 58 -9.50 9.88 -11.55
N LEU A 59 -9.54 10.69 -10.50
CA LEU A 59 -10.67 11.54 -10.11
C LEU A 59 -10.60 12.94 -10.73
N SER A 60 -9.60 13.19 -11.58
CA SER A 60 -9.43 14.48 -12.27
C SER A 60 -10.54 14.78 -13.28
N PRO A 61 -10.91 13.87 -14.19
CA PRO A 61 -12.02 14.08 -15.12
C PRO A 61 -13.39 13.82 -14.47
N THR A 62 -14.45 14.35 -15.09
CA THR A 62 -15.84 14.05 -14.73
C THR A 62 -16.57 13.49 -15.97
N PRO A 63 -16.93 12.19 -16.02
CA PRO A 63 -16.79 11.20 -14.94
C PRO A 63 -15.33 10.73 -14.71
N PRO A 64 -15.00 10.21 -13.51
CA PRO A 64 -13.69 9.63 -13.22
C PRO A 64 -13.32 8.48 -14.16
N VAL A 65 -12.01 8.29 -14.36
CA VAL A 65 -11.47 7.21 -15.18
C VAL A 65 -11.00 6.07 -14.28
N LEU A 66 -11.46 4.85 -14.56
CA LEU A 66 -11.05 3.62 -13.89
C LEU A 66 -10.10 2.82 -14.79
N GLN A 67 -9.01 2.31 -14.22
CA GLN A 67 -8.17 1.27 -14.81
C GLN A 67 -8.15 0.06 -13.88
N HIS A 68 -8.55 -1.11 -14.38
CA HIS A 68 -8.55 -2.35 -13.62
C HIS A 68 -7.31 -3.18 -13.97
N PHE A 69 -6.63 -3.69 -12.96
CA PHE A 69 -5.49 -4.60 -13.12
C PHE A 69 -5.72 -5.87 -12.32
N ASN A 70 -5.55 -7.01 -12.98
CA ASN A 70 -5.45 -8.31 -12.34
C ASN A 70 -4.01 -8.80 -12.47
N LEU A 71 -3.28 -8.80 -11.37
CA LEU A 71 -1.86 -9.13 -11.32
C LEU A 71 -1.61 -10.64 -11.33
N VAL A 72 -2.62 -11.44 -10.98
CA VAL A 72 -2.53 -12.91 -11.05
C VAL A 72 -2.61 -13.39 -12.50
N ASP A 73 -3.53 -12.80 -13.26
CA ASP A 73 -3.75 -13.15 -14.67
C ASP A 73 -2.94 -12.27 -15.63
N GLU A 74 -2.16 -11.31 -15.11
CA GLU A 74 -1.41 -10.29 -15.87
C GLU A 74 -2.27 -9.51 -16.89
N THR A 75 -3.54 -9.25 -16.55
CA THR A 75 -4.49 -8.58 -17.46
C THR A 75 -4.84 -7.17 -17.01
N LYS A 76 -5.13 -6.32 -18.01
CA LYS A 76 -5.63 -4.95 -17.83
C LYS A 76 -7.03 -4.84 -18.46
N GLY A 77 -7.99 -4.36 -17.68
CA GLY A 77 -9.38 -4.13 -18.08
C GLY A 77 -9.74 -2.66 -18.19
#